data_AF-A0A2T2NXI5-F1
#
_entry.id   AF-A0A2T2NXI5-F1
#
_cell.length_a   1.000
_cell.length_b   1.000
_cell.length_c   1.000
_cell.angle_alpha   90.00
_cell.angle_beta   90.00
_cell.angle_gamma   90.00
#
_symmetry.space_group_name_H-M   'P 1'
#
loop_
_entity.id
_entity.type
_entity.pdbx_description
1 polymer ?
#
loop_
_entity_poly.entity_id
_entity_poly.type
_entity_poly.pdbx_seq_one_letter_code
_entity_poly.pdbx_strand_id
1 'polypeptide(L)'
;MSILSTLAATVAILGTASAHMIMESPVPYSVDKIDSGPITQAQFPCKVQNGFTVSTMNAMAVGEKQQLSFKGSAVHGGGSCQLAVTMDTEPSASSVFKVIKSIEGGCPGVDGPKTYDFEIPDSIPNGKATFAWTWFAKLSGAREMYMNCAPIEVTGGASDDSKFNELPDLFVANLGGECKSVESKAVKFPNPGENVEDGGTGDAEPPVGNCGSSGPSPPSGGASAAPSGGASAAPSAAPSAAPSAAPGAGAGAGAGGSGTCSENGAIVCNGTDQFGICDNGKVTWQAVAAGTACSNGSIQRRGYNGRIARPRAAAAF
;
A
#
# COMPACT_ATOMS: atom_id res chain seq x y z
N MET A 1 37.76 -64.08 23.10
CA MET A 1 36.49 -63.32 23.00
C MET A 1 36.72 -62.12 22.11
N SER A 2 35.89 -61.92 21.08
CA SER A 2 36.00 -60.77 20.18
C SER A 2 34.96 -59.72 20.58
N ILE A 3 35.40 -58.50 20.88
CA ILE A 3 34.50 -57.39 21.25
C ILE A 3 34.45 -56.45 20.04
N LEU A 4 33.41 -56.59 19.24
CA LEU A 4 33.11 -55.70 18.13
C LEU A 4 32.64 -54.35 18.67
N SER A 5 33.49 -53.33 18.59
CA SER A 5 33.15 -51.96 18.97
C SER A 5 32.31 -51.30 17.87
N THR A 6 30.99 -51.21 18.09
CA THR A 6 30.06 -50.48 17.21
C THR A 6 30.21 -48.97 17.41
N LEU A 7 30.94 -48.31 16.50
CA LEU A 7 30.92 -46.86 16.35
C LEU A 7 29.59 -46.43 15.73
N ALA A 8 28.67 -45.92 16.55
CA ALA A 8 27.48 -45.21 16.08
C ALA A 8 27.86 -43.78 15.68
N ALA A 9 28.02 -43.54 14.37
CA ALA A 9 28.28 -42.21 13.84
C ALA A 9 26.97 -41.38 13.84
N THR A 10 26.79 -40.55 14.87
CA THR A 10 25.65 -39.63 14.95
C THR A 10 25.87 -38.47 13.97
N VAL A 11 25.34 -38.59 12.75
CA VAL A 11 25.32 -37.48 11.79
C VAL A 11 24.33 -36.43 12.28
N ALA A 12 24.83 -35.37 12.88
CA ALA A 12 24.05 -34.19 13.21
C ALA A 12 23.64 -33.48 11.91
N ILE A 13 22.38 -33.66 11.49
CA ILE A 13 21.81 -32.87 10.40
C ILE A 13 21.58 -31.45 10.94
N LEU A 14 22.54 -30.55 10.71
CA LEU A 14 22.33 -29.12 10.87
C LEU A 14 21.38 -28.64 9.77
N GLY A 15 20.08 -28.77 10.03
CA GLY A 15 19.05 -28.16 9.19
C GLY A 15 19.17 -26.65 9.28
N THR A 16 19.64 -26.00 8.21
CA THR A 16 19.61 -24.55 8.05
C THR A 16 18.17 -24.10 7.80
N ALA A 17 17.36 -24.09 8.85
CA ALA A 17 16.07 -23.42 8.82
C ALA A 17 16.32 -21.91 8.67
N SER A 18 16.17 -21.38 7.45
CA SER A 18 16.15 -19.93 7.21
C SER A 18 14.86 -19.37 7.78
N ALA A 19 14.87 -19.12 9.09
CA ALA A 19 13.72 -18.71 9.86
C ALA A 19 13.58 -17.18 9.77
N HIS A 20 12.80 -16.73 8.79
CA HIS A 20 12.64 -15.33 8.42
C HIS A 20 11.26 -15.06 7.81
N MET A 21 10.96 -13.80 7.46
CA MET A 21 9.64 -13.34 7.05
C MET A 21 9.60 -12.84 5.59
N ILE A 22 8.47 -13.07 4.93
CA ILE A 22 8.10 -12.58 3.60
C ILE A 22 6.76 -11.85 3.72
N MET A 23 6.62 -10.69 3.08
CA MET A 23 5.36 -9.98 2.92
C MET A 23 4.37 -10.83 2.11
N GLU A 24 3.16 -11.02 2.64
CA GLU A 24 2.10 -11.81 2.00
C GLU A 24 1.00 -10.91 1.42
N SER A 25 0.61 -9.88 2.17
CA SER A 25 -0.21 -8.76 1.68
C SER A 25 0.53 -7.44 1.94
N PRO A 26 0.61 -6.50 0.97
CA PRO A 26 0.25 -6.67 -0.44
C PRO A 26 1.08 -7.77 -1.13
N VAL A 27 0.54 -8.36 -2.20
CA VAL A 27 1.19 -9.46 -2.93
C VAL A 27 2.47 -8.95 -3.61
N PRO A 28 3.67 -9.50 -3.28
CA PRO A 28 4.93 -9.02 -3.84
C PRO A 28 5.09 -9.23 -5.35
N TYR A 29 6.09 -8.55 -5.93
CA TYR A 29 6.68 -8.96 -7.21
C TYR A 29 7.36 -10.33 -7.11
N SER A 30 7.42 -11.06 -8.22
CA SER A 30 8.25 -12.27 -8.40
C SER A 30 8.09 -13.30 -7.28
N VAL A 31 6.83 -13.58 -6.91
CA VAL A 31 6.44 -14.47 -5.80
C VAL A 31 6.97 -15.90 -5.92
N ASP A 32 7.39 -16.32 -7.12
CA ASP A 32 8.02 -17.60 -7.44
C ASP A 32 9.52 -17.66 -7.08
N LYS A 33 10.17 -16.49 -6.86
CA LYS A 33 11.62 -16.36 -6.61
C LYS A 33 11.95 -15.70 -5.27
N ILE A 34 10.96 -15.18 -4.56
CA ILE A 34 11.18 -14.43 -3.32
C ILE A 34 11.58 -15.36 -2.18
N ASP A 35 12.77 -15.12 -1.62
CA ASP A 35 13.26 -15.81 -0.43
C ASP A 35 12.97 -14.97 0.84
N SER A 36 13.00 -15.63 1.99
CA SER A 36 12.73 -15.01 3.29
C SER A 36 13.90 -14.25 3.90
N GLY A 37 15.13 -14.40 3.39
CA GLY A 37 16.33 -13.83 4.02
C GLY A 37 16.42 -12.30 3.94
N PRO A 38 17.38 -11.70 4.65
CA PRO A 38 17.67 -10.28 4.52
C PRO A 38 18.19 -9.92 3.12
N ILE A 39 18.16 -8.64 2.79
CA ILE A 39 18.71 -8.09 1.54
C ILE A 39 20.17 -7.70 1.72
N THR A 40 20.99 -7.91 0.69
CA THR A 40 22.36 -7.36 0.62
C THR A 40 22.40 -6.12 -0.27
N GLN A 41 23.49 -5.34 -0.19
CA GLN A 41 23.71 -4.14 -1.03
C GLN A 41 23.55 -4.42 -2.53
N ALA A 42 23.97 -5.60 -3.02
CA ALA A 42 23.87 -5.98 -4.43
C ALA A 42 22.45 -6.39 -4.86
N GLN A 43 21.56 -6.64 -3.89
CA GLN A 43 20.16 -7.01 -4.12
C GLN A 43 19.21 -5.82 -3.92
N PHE A 44 19.69 -4.69 -3.39
CA PHE A 44 18.90 -3.50 -3.11
C PHE A 44 18.60 -2.71 -4.41
N PRO A 45 17.37 -2.17 -4.57
CA PRO A 45 16.18 -2.35 -3.74
C PRO A 45 15.44 -3.65 -4.08
N CYS A 46 14.42 -4.01 -3.29
CA CYS A 46 13.38 -4.97 -3.66
C CYS A 46 13.81 -6.43 -3.99
N LYS A 47 15.07 -6.83 -3.76
CA LYS A 47 15.68 -8.05 -4.31
C LYS A 47 15.67 -8.03 -5.84
N VAL A 48 16.16 -6.92 -6.41
CA VAL A 48 16.14 -6.58 -7.85
C VAL A 48 16.61 -7.71 -8.78
N GLN A 49 17.54 -8.57 -8.33
CA GLN A 49 18.03 -9.72 -9.11
C GLN A 49 16.94 -10.74 -9.46
N ASN A 50 15.80 -10.73 -8.75
CA ASN A 50 14.64 -11.59 -9.04
C ASN A 50 13.79 -11.05 -10.20
N GLY A 51 13.93 -9.76 -10.54
CA GLY A 51 13.09 -9.01 -11.47
C GLY A 51 11.72 -8.62 -10.88
N PHE A 52 10.92 -7.91 -11.67
CA PHE A 52 9.64 -7.31 -11.26
C PHE A 52 8.42 -7.97 -11.92
N THR A 53 8.35 -9.32 -11.89
CA THR A 53 7.21 -10.04 -12.47
C THR A 53 5.95 -9.81 -11.63
N VAL A 54 4.91 -9.23 -12.24
CA VAL A 54 3.59 -9.01 -11.60
C VAL A 54 2.77 -10.29 -11.67
N SER A 55 2.51 -10.91 -10.51
CA SER A 55 1.52 -11.99 -10.35
C SER A 55 0.11 -11.45 -10.10
N THR A 56 0.00 -10.40 -9.28
CA THR A 56 -1.22 -9.68 -8.93
C THR A 56 -0.89 -8.20 -8.80
N MET A 57 -1.66 -7.32 -9.43
CA MET A 57 -1.59 -5.87 -9.19
C MET A 57 -2.46 -5.54 -7.97
N ASN A 58 -1.88 -4.93 -6.94
CA ASN A 58 -2.63 -4.59 -5.73
C ASN A 58 -3.30 -3.24 -5.91
N ALA A 59 -4.60 -3.22 -6.18
CA ALA A 59 -5.38 -1.98 -6.28
C ALA A 59 -5.51 -1.34 -4.89
N MET A 60 -5.22 -0.04 -4.77
CA MET A 60 -5.29 0.69 -3.51
C MET A 60 -5.91 2.08 -3.75
N ALA A 61 -7.11 2.32 -3.21
CA ALA A 61 -7.65 3.66 -3.17
C ALA A 61 -7.03 4.46 -2.00
N VAL A 62 -6.82 5.75 -2.22
CA VAL A 62 -6.36 6.67 -1.17
C VAL A 62 -7.39 6.74 -0.03
N GLY A 63 -6.89 6.65 1.21
CA GLY A 63 -7.72 6.58 2.42
C GLY A 63 -8.52 5.28 2.60
N GLU A 64 -8.39 4.30 1.71
CA GLU A 64 -8.93 2.96 1.94
C GLU A 64 -7.96 2.12 2.77
N LYS A 65 -8.48 1.52 3.85
CA LYS A 65 -7.71 0.63 4.72
C LYS A 65 -7.19 -0.60 3.98
N GLN A 66 -5.88 -0.66 3.85
CA GLN A 66 -5.10 -1.79 3.37
C GLN A 66 -4.55 -2.60 4.54
N GLN A 67 -4.28 -3.89 4.30
CA GLN A 67 -3.67 -4.78 5.29
C GLN A 67 -2.27 -5.20 4.86
N LEU A 68 -1.31 -4.99 5.76
CA LEU A 68 0.02 -5.58 5.71
C LEU A 68 0.01 -6.90 6.50
N SER A 69 0.44 -7.99 5.86
CA SER A 69 0.54 -9.32 6.49
C SER A 69 1.80 -10.06 6.02
N PHE A 70 2.19 -11.11 6.76
CA PHE A 70 3.46 -11.81 6.54
C PHE A 70 3.33 -13.31 6.73
N LYS A 71 4.10 -14.05 5.92
CA LYS A 71 4.34 -15.49 6.07
C LYS A 71 5.82 -15.74 6.36
N GLY A 72 6.12 -16.74 7.18
CA GLY A 72 7.48 -17.01 7.62
C GLY A 72 7.51 -17.80 8.93
N SER A 73 8.70 -17.96 9.50
CA SER A 73 8.90 -18.83 10.67
C SER A 73 9.70 -18.24 11.83
N ALA A 74 10.28 -17.04 11.70
CA ALA A 74 10.73 -16.27 12.87
C ALA A 74 10.60 -14.76 12.64
N VAL A 75 10.07 -14.08 13.65
CA VAL A 75 9.89 -12.62 13.71
C VAL A 75 11.00 -11.90 14.49
N HIS A 76 12.05 -12.62 14.93
CA HIS A 76 13.24 -12.09 15.62
C HIS A 76 12.96 -11.10 16.76
N GLY A 77 11.90 -11.36 17.55
CA GLY A 77 11.46 -10.48 18.65
C GLY A 77 10.98 -9.10 18.20
N GLY A 78 10.58 -8.99 16.93
CA GLY A 78 10.20 -7.76 16.25
C GLY A 78 11.41 -6.99 15.74
N GLY A 79 11.40 -5.69 16.02
CA GLY A 79 12.21 -4.71 15.33
C GLY A 79 11.31 -3.57 14.86
N SER A 80 11.76 -2.81 13.86
CA SER A 80 10.97 -1.73 13.28
C SER A 80 10.82 -1.89 11.78
N CYS A 81 9.72 -1.36 11.24
CA CYS A 81 9.39 -1.43 9.83
C CYS A 81 9.08 -0.04 9.26
N GLN A 82 9.39 0.19 7.99
CA GLN A 82 8.80 1.29 7.22
C GLN A 82 8.03 0.74 6.02
N LEU A 83 6.91 1.41 5.73
CA LEU A 83 6.13 1.24 4.52
C LEU A 83 6.38 2.47 3.66
N ALA A 84 6.78 2.27 2.42
CA ALA A 84 7.13 3.35 1.50
C ALA A 84 6.61 3.08 0.09
N VAL A 85 6.50 4.14 -0.71
CA VAL A 85 6.08 4.07 -2.12
C VAL A 85 7.13 4.73 -3.00
N THR A 86 7.41 4.16 -4.16
CA THR A 86 8.09 4.84 -5.27
C THR A 86 7.24 4.75 -6.52
N MET A 87 7.23 5.80 -7.34
CA MET A 87 6.48 5.79 -8.61
C MET A 87 7.14 4.92 -9.69
N ASP A 88 8.39 4.48 -9.46
CA ASP A 88 9.05 3.52 -10.34
C ASP A 88 8.38 2.14 -10.24
N THR A 89 7.89 1.61 -11.38
CA THR A 89 7.33 0.24 -11.46
C THR A 89 8.41 -0.83 -11.48
N GLU A 90 9.66 -0.49 -11.81
CA GLU A 90 10.81 -1.39 -11.76
C GLU A 90 11.98 -0.70 -11.02
N PRO A 91 11.94 -0.59 -9.68
CA PRO A 91 12.91 0.20 -8.94
C PRO A 91 14.37 -0.26 -9.09
N SER A 92 15.27 0.71 -9.02
CA SER A 92 16.71 0.54 -9.13
C SER A 92 17.44 1.20 -7.94
N ALA A 93 18.76 1.11 -7.89
CA ALA A 93 19.56 1.74 -6.82
C ALA A 93 19.46 3.28 -6.79
N SER A 94 18.92 3.93 -7.83
CA SER A 94 18.64 5.38 -7.85
C SER A 94 17.17 5.74 -7.57
N SER A 95 16.28 4.75 -7.38
CA SER A 95 14.87 4.99 -7.10
C SER A 95 14.67 5.53 -5.69
N VAL A 96 13.94 6.64 -5.58
CA VAL A 96 13.59 7.24 -4.29
C VAL A 96 12.28 6.64 -3.80
N PHE A 97 12.33 6.04 -2.61
CA PHE A 97 11.16 5.52 -1.90
C PHE A 97 10.75 6.51 -0.81
N LYS A 98 9.46 6.84 -0.75
CA LYS A 98 8.88 7.82 0.15
C LYS A 98 8.06 7.17 1.26
N VAL A 99 8.38 7.45 2.51
CA VAL A 99 7.76 6.83 3.69
C VAL A 99 6.31 7.29 3.84
N ILE A 100 5.39 6.32 3.95
CA ILE A 100 3.96 6.56 4.21
C ILE A 100 3.52 6.08 5.60
N LYS A 101 4.27 5.17 6.23
CA LYS A 101 4.07 4.74 7.62
C LYS A 101 5.36 4.17 8.20
N SER A 102 5.64 4.48 9.47
CA SER A 102 6.66 3.80 10.28
C SER A 102 6.02 3.04 11.43
N ILE A 103 6.55 1.86 11.74
CA ILE A 103 6.18 1.06 12.91
C ILE A 103 7.45 0.86 13.72
N GLU A 104 7.55 1.54 14.86
CA GLU A 104 8.73 1.55 15.72
C GLU A 104 8.57 0.54 16.86
N GLY A 105 9.38 -0.52 16.85
CA GLY A 105 9.18 -1.65 17.76
C GLY A 105 8.11 -2.62 17.29
N GLY A 106 8.12 -3.82 17.87
CA GLY A 106 7.07 -4.84 17.70
C GLY A 106 6.81 -5.41 16.30
N CYS A 107 7.38 -4.88 15.21
CA CYS A 107 7.12 -5.31 13.83
C CYS A 107 8.17 -6.32 13.32
N PRO A 108 7.79 -7.38 12.57
CA PRO A 108 6.45 -7.78 12.13
C PRO A 108 5.64 -8.54 13.20
N GLY A 109 6.20 -8.72 14.39
CA GLY A 109 5.55 -9.31 15.55
C GLY A 109 6.57 -9.68 16.63
N VAL A 110 6.13 -10.03 17.84
CA VAL A 110 7.02 -10.45 18.93
C VAL A 110 6.97 -11.97 19.10
N ASP A 111 5.78 -12.54 19.29
CA ASP A 111 5.54 -13.97 19.53
C ASP A 111 5.00 -14.72 18.29
N GLY A 112 5.16 -14.13 17.11
CA GLY A 112 4.60 -14.57 15.84
C GLY A 112 4.17 -13.38 14.98
N PRO A 113 3.94 -13.56 13.66
CA PRO A 113 3.57 -12.46 12.77
C PRO A 113 2.22 -11.84 13.14
N LYS A 114 2.15 -10.52 13.12
CA LYS A 114 0.94 -9.72 13.25
C LYS A 114 0.54 -9.14 11.89
N THR A 115 -0.73 -8.78 11.76
CA THR A 115 -1.24 -7.93 10.68
C THR A 115 -1.25 -6.47 11.11
N TYR A 116 -1.00 -5.55 10.19
CA TYR A 116 -1.03 -4.11 10.43
C TYR A 116 -1.93 -3.41 9.40
N ASP A 117 -2.80 -2.51 9.86
CA ASP A 117 -3.56 -1.62 8.98
C ASP A 117 -2.63 -0.51 8.47
N PHE A 118 -2.78 -0.13 7.20
CA PHE A 118 -2.20 1.08 6.62
C PHE A 118 -3.15 1.68 5.57
N GLU A 119 -2.91 2.91 5.18
CA GLU A 119 -3.67 3.60 4.13
C GLU A 119 -2.66 4.26 3.18
N ILE A 120 -3.02 4.39 1.90
CA ILE A 120 -2.24 5.21 0.96
C ILE A 120 -2.67 6.67 1.17
N PRO A 121 -1.76 7.60 1.52
CA PRO A 121 -2.11 9.00 1.75
C PRO A 121 -2.37 9.75 0.45
N ASP A 122 -3.09 10.88 0.54
CA ASP A 122 -3.45 11.72 -0.62
C ASP A 122 -2.27 12.40 -1.31
N SER A 123 -1.09 12.33 -0.70
CA SER A 123 0.19 12.77 -1.25
C SER A 123 0.76 11.84 -2.31
N ILE A 124 0.29 10.61 -2.44
CA ILE A 124 0.76 9.66 -3.45
C ILE A 124 0.04 9.93 -4.79
N PRO A 125 0.76 10.10 -5.92
CA PRO A 125 0.14 10.30 -7.23
C PRO A 125 -0.66 9.08 -7.70
N ASN A 126 -1.66 9.33 -8.56
CA ASN A 126 -2.43 8.27 -9.20
C ASN A 126 -1.58 7.45 -10.19
N GLY A 127 -1.88 6.16 -10.31
CA GLY A 127 -1.29 5.27 -11.31
C GLY A 127 -0.53 4.09 -10.71
N LYS A 128 0.31 3.46 -11.53
CA LYS A 128 1.11 2.31 -11.11
C LYS A 128 2.37 2.76 -10.39
N ALA A 129 2.66 2.11 -9.28
CA ALA A 129 3.78 2.40 -8.41
C ALA A 129 4.28 1.11 -7.75
N THR A 130 5.38 1.20 -7.00
CA THR A 130 5.89 0.11 -6.17
C THR A 130 5.78 0.47 -4.69
N PHE A 131 5.04 -0.35 -3.95
CA PHE A 131 5.06 -0.36 -2.49
C PHE A 131 6.28 -1.15 -2.01
N ALA A 132 6.92 -0.71 -0.93
CA ALA A 132 7.98 -1.41 -0.25
C ALA A 132 7.67 -1.55 1.25
N TRP A 133 7.73 -2.77 1.75
CA TRP A 133 7.92 -3.05 3.18
C TRP A 133 9.42 -3.23 3.44
N THR A 134 9.94 -2.52 4.42
CA THR A 134 11.25 -2.80 5.03
C THR A 134 11.09 -3.22 6.48
N TRP A 135 12.04 -4.02 6.97
CA TRP A 135 12.12 -4.43 8.37
C TRP A 135 13.57 -4.53 8.83
N PHE A 136 13.86 -3.98 10.01
CA PHE A 136 15.14 -4.09 10.69
C PHE A 136 14.96 -5.03 11.89
N ALA A 137 15.37 -6.29 11.72
CA ALA A 137 15.18 -7.34 12.72
C ALA A 137 15.97 -7.06 14.00
N LYS A 138 15.33 -7.30 15.16
CA LYS A 138 15.93 -7.00 16.46
C LYS A 138 16.92 -8.07 16.94
N LEU A 139 16.51 -9.34 16.93
CA LEU A 139 17.20 -10.46 17.59
C LEU A 139 17.70 -11.55 16.62
N SER A 140 18.06 -11.21 15.38
CA SER A 140 18.56 -12.20 14.41
C SER A 140 20.04 -12.58 14.58
N GLY A 141 20.76 -11.94 15.50
CA GLY A 141 22.19 -12.19 15.75
C GLY A 141 23.14 -11.46 14.80
N ALA A 142 22.61 -10.75 13.80
CA ALA A 142 23.33 -9.85 12.92
C ALA A 142 22.57 -8.52 12.75
N ARG A 143 23.21 -7.52 12.17
CA ARG A 143 22.54 -6.32 11.68
C ARG A 143 21.98 -6.58 10.30
N GLU A 144 20.66 -6.63 10.19
CA GLU A 144 19.97 -7.03 8.97
C GLU A 144 18.95 -5.99 8.53
N MET A 145 18.63 -6.01 7.24
CA MET A 145 17.53 -5.28 6.63
C MET A 145 16.79 -6.26 5.73
N TYR A 146 15.48 -6.35 5.87
CA TYR A 146 14.58 -7.07 4.98
C TYR A 146 13.89 -6.04 4.09
N MET A 147 13.64 -6.40 2.84
CA MET A 147 12.86 -5.57 1.92
C MET A 147 12.09 -6.48 0.96
N ASN A 148 10.77 -6.33 0.91
CA ASN A 148 9.94 -6.90 -0.15
C ASN A 148 9.13 -5.79 -0.78
N CYS A 149 8.91 -5.88 -2.09
CA CYS A 149 8.19 -4.87 -2.84
C CYS A 149 7.01 -5.49 -3.60
N ALA A 150 5.93 -4.72 -3.72
CA ALA A 150 4.70 -5.12 -4.38
C ALA A 150 4.29 -4.10 -5.46
N PRO A 151 3.78 -4.55 -6.62
CA PRO A 151 3.13 -3.69 -7.58
C PRO A 151 1.81 -3.17 -7.02
N ILE A 152 1.64 -1.85 -7.00
CA ILE A 152 0.39 -1.20 -6.59
C ILE A 152 -0.18 -0.35 -7.71
N GLU A 153 -1.51 -0.18 -7.72
CA GLU A 153 -2.22 0.75 -8.59
C GLU A 153 -3.05 1.69 -7.72
N VAL A 154 -2.58 2.94 -7.61
CA VAL A 154 -3.11 3.98 -6.73
C VAL A 154 -4.21 4.75 -7.44
N THR A 155 -5.34 4.95 -6.75
CA THR A 155 -6.48 5.73 -7.25
C THR A 155 -6.98 6.72 -6.20
N GLY A 156 -7.48 7.88 -6.63
CA GLY A 156 -7.93 8.96 -5.75
C GLY A 156 -6.80 9.81 -5.14
N GLY A 157 -5.57 9.65 -5.63
CA GLY A 157 -4.38 10.34 -5.12
C GLY A 157 -4.08 11.68 -5.78
N ALA A 158 -2.85 12.17 -5.59
CA ALA A 158 -2.39 13.44 -6.11
C ALA A 158 -2.40 13.53 -7.65
N SER A 159 -2.50 14.75 -8.16
CA SER A 159 -2.37 15.11 -9.58
C SER A 159 -0.93 15.23 -10.07
N ASP A 160 0.01 15.37 -9.13
CA ASP A 160 1.41 15.67 -9.36
C ASP A 160 2.25 15.26 -8.14
N ASP A 161 3.58 15.29 -8.29
CA ASP A 161 4.52 14.75 -7.32
C ASP A 161 4.88 15.73 -6.19
N SER A 162 4.26 16.92 -6.09
CA SER A 162 4.71 17.97 -5.15
C SER A 162 4.67 17.49 -3.70
N LYS A 163 3.50 17.01 -3.25
CA LYS A 163 3.32 16.42 -1.91
C LYS A 163 4.12 15.13 -1.73
N PHE A 164 4.27 14.34 -2.80
CA PHE A 164 5.05 13.10 -2.76
C PHE A 164 6.53 13.36 -2.44
N ASN A 165 7.09 14.41 -3.05
CA ASN A 165 8.48 14.79 -2.85
C ASN A 165 8.78 15.36 -1.45
N GLU A 166 7.77 15.92 -0.77
CA GLU A 166 7.84 16.40 0.62
C GLU A 166 7.88 15.25 1.65
N LEU A 167 7.41 14.05 1.30
CA LEU A 167 7.51 12.89 2.18
C LEU A 167 8.99 12.52 2.47
N PRO A 168 9.31 11.94 3.63
CA PRO A 168 10.66 11.50 3.91
C PRO A 168 11.14 10.37 3.01
N ASP A 169 12.44 10.34 2.73
CA ASP A 169 13.07 9.21 2.06
C ASP A 169 13.15 7.99 3.00
N LEU A 170 12.96 6.80 2.44
CA LEU A 170 13.05 5.51 3.12
C LEU A 170 14.41 5.34 3.82
N PHE A 171 14.37 4.94 5.10
CA PHE A 171 15.56 4.63 5.86
C PHE A 171 16.24 3.36 5.35
N VAL A 172 17.53 3.46 5.03
CA VAL A 172 18.39 2.35 4.57
C VAL A 172 19.61 2.24 5.49
N ALA A 173 19.81 1.04 6.03
CA ALA A 173 20.94 0.73 6.93
C ALA A 173 21.35 -0.73 6.77
N ASN A 174 22.45 -1.13 7.41
CA ASN A 174 22.93 -2.51 7.50
C ASN A 174 23.43 -3.13 6.17
N LEU A 175 23.39 -2.39 5.05
CA LEU A 175 23.88 -2.84 3.73
C LEU A 175 25.38 -2.54 3.49
N GLY A 176 26.21 -2.72 4.51
CA GLY A 176 27.67 -2.52 4.43
C GLY A 176 28.17 -1.07 4.49
N GLY A 177 27.27 -0.09 4.55
CA GLY A 177 27.60 1.32 4.78
C GLY A 177 27.91 1.68 6.24
N GLU A 178 28.06 2.98 6.51
CA GLU A 178 28.29 3.50 7.87
C GLU A 178 27.02 3.44 8.73
N CYS A 179 25.83 3.64 8.15
CA CYS A 179 24.56 3.62 8.86
C CYS A 179 24.16 2.20 9.30
N LYS A 180 23.91 2.05 10.60
CA LYS A 180 23.69 0.76 11.28
C LYS A 180 22.57 0.86 12.30
N SER A 181 21.72 -0.16 12.38
CA SER A 181 20.84 -0.33 13.54
C SER A 181 21.65 -0.64 14.81
N VAL A 182 21.07 -0.37 15.97
CA VAL A 182 21.62 -0.85 17.25
C VAL A 182 21.26 -2.33 17.41
N GLU A 183 22.22 -3.16 17.82
CA GLU A 183 21.99 -4.60 18.03
C GLU A 183 21.01 -4.84 19.18
N SER A 184 20.13 -5.82 19.05
CA SER A 184 19.11 -6.17 20.05
C SER A 184 18.13 -5.04 20.41
N LYS A 185 18.01 -4.03 19.55
CA LYS A 185 17.09 -2.89 19.70
C LYS A 185 16.23 -2.72 18.46
N ALA A 186 15.03 -2.19 18.64
CA ALA A 186 14.24 -1.70 17.52
C ALA A 186 14.86 -0.40 16.98
N VAL A 187 14.62 -0.07 15.72
CA VAL A 187 15.10 1.20 15.13
C VAL A 187 14.08 2.30 15.40
N LYS A 188 14.52 3.38 16.01
CA LYS A 188 13.81 4.66 15.98
C LYS A 188 14.27 5.42 14.74
N PHE A 189 13.38 5.63 13.78
CA PHE A 189 13.77 6.17 12.48
C PHE A 189 14.11 7.67 12.61
N PRO A 190 15.22 8.16 12.01
CA PRO A 190 15.52 9.59 12.01
C PRO A 190 14.43 10.43 11.32
N ASN A 191 13.74 9.83 10.35
CA ASN A 191 12.66 10.43 9.58
C ASN A 191 11.49 9.44 9.46
N PRO A 192 10.60 9.35 10.48
CA PRO A 192 9.55 8.34 10.50
C PRO A 192 8.31 8.72 9.65
N GLY A 193 8.22 9.97 9.20
CA GLY A 193 7.00 10.54 8.61
C GLY A 193 5.98 10.97 9.68
N GLU A 194 4.78 11.34 9.24
CA GLU A 194 3.69 11.78 10.13
C GLU A 194 2.91 10.59 10.72
N ASN A 195 2.85 9.47 10.00
CA ASN A 195 2.13 8.26 10.41
C ASN A 195 3.09 7.29 11.12
N VAL A 196 3.16 7.39 12.45
CA VAL A 196 4.06 6.58 13.29
C VAL A 196 3.25 5.74 14.27
N GLU A 197 3.46 4.44 14.25
CA GLU A 197 2.90 3.48 15.21
C GLU A 197 3.99 3.02 16.18
N ASP A 198 3.76 3.18 17.49
CA ASP A 198 4.57 2.53 18.53
C ASP A 198 4.10 1.08 18.68
N GLY A 199 4.97 0.12 18.33
CA GLY A 199 4.68 -1.30 18.44
C GLY A 199 4.68 -1.86 19.87
N GLY A 200 4.91 -1.00 20.87
CA GLY A 200 4.75 -1.29 22.30
C GLY A 200 5.90 -2.04 22.95
N THR A 201 7.06 -2.15 22.30
CA THR A 201 8.24 -2.86 22.85
C THR A 201 9.16 -1.98 23.69
N GLY A 202 9.03 -0.64 23.62
CA GLY A 202 9.76 0.30 24.49
C GLY A 202 11.29 0.29 24.32
N ASP A 203 11.80 -0.25 23.22
CA ASP A 203 13.21 -0.54 22.97
C ASP A 203 13.72 0.02 21.62
N ALA A 204 13.02 1.03 21.08
CA ALA A 204 13.40 1.73 19.86
C ALA A 204 14.51 2.76 20.14
N GLU A 205 15.68 2.56 19.54
CA GLU A 205 16.86 3.43 19.67
C GLU A 205 17.22 4.04 18.32
N PRO A 206 17.74 5.28 18.27
CA PRO A 206 18.22 5.88 17.03
C PRO A 206 19.38 5.06 16.43
N PRO A 207 19.50 4.99 15.10
CA PRO A 207 20.59 4.27 14.45
C PRO A 207 21.93 5.01 14.66
N VAL A 208 23.03 4.29 14.44
CA VAL A 208 24.39 4.78 14.64
C VAL A 208 25.17 4.88 13.32
N GLY A 209 26.10 5.83 13.26
CA GLY A 209 26.86 6.16 12.05
C GLY A 209 26.19 7.26 11.22
N ASN A 210 26.65 7.44 9.98
CA ASN A 210 26.12 8.44 9.07
C ASN A 210 24.84 7.94 8.39
N CYS A 211 23.69 8.27 8.98
CA CYS A 211 22.37 7.74 8.62
C CYS A 211 21.48 8.71 7.84
N GLY A 212 22.08 9.74 7.21
CA GLY A 212 21.34 10.88 6.67
C GLY A 212 20.80 11.79 7.78
N SER A 213 20.43 13.01 7.40
CA SER A 213 19.93 13.98 8.38
C SER A 213 18.53 13.62 8.86
N SER A 214 18.31 13.72 10.17
CA SER A 214 16.98 13.92 10.74
C SER A 214 16.43 15.26 10.24
N GLY A 215 15.49 15.19 9.32
CA GLY A 215 14.52 16.24 9.05
C GLY A 215 13.73 16.58 10.31
N PRO A 216 12.97 17.69 10.29
CA PRO A 216 12.31 18.21 11.48
C PRO A 216 11.33 17.18 12.04
N SER A 217 11.60 16.67 13.25
CA SER A 217 10.63 15.84 13.97
C SER A 217 9.34 16.64 14.21
N PRO A 218 8.15 16.06 13.97
CA PRO A 218 6.91 16.70 14.40
C PRO A 218 6.94 16.89 15.92
N PRO A 219 6.43 18.02 16.45
CA PRO A 219 6.41 18.26 17.89
C PRO A 219 5.53 17.21 18.56
N SER A 220 6.03 16.65 19.66
CA SER A 220 5.33 15.63 20.45
C SER A 220 4.07 16.21 21.10
N GLY A 221 2.94 16.10 20.39
CA GLY A 221 1.61 16.49 20.87
C GLY A 221 1.12 15.51 21.95
N GLY A 222 0.96 16.01 23.18
CA GLY A 222 0.57 15.20 24.32
C GLY A 222 -0.85 14.64 24.24
N ALA A 223 -1.10 13.61 25.06
CA ALA A 223 -2.39 12.93 25.17
C ALA A 223 -3.55 13.92 25.40
N SER A 224 -4.57 13.84 24.54
CA SER A 224 -5.85 14.54 24.73
C SER A 224 -6.90 13.57 25.26
N ALA A 225 -7.35 13.82 26.49
CA ALA A 225 -8.42 13.08 27.13
C ALA A 225 -9.78 13.32 26.43
N ALA A 226 -10.67 12.33 26.50
CA ALA A 226 -12.03 12.44 25.98
C ALA A 226 -12.86 13.48 26.76
N PRO A 227 -13.66 14.33 26.08
CA PRO A 227 -14.68 15.12 26.73
C PRO A 227 -15.99 14.33 26.88
N SER A 228 -16.49 14.25 28.11
CA SER A 228 -17.79 13.67 28.43
C SER A 228 -18.89 14.73 28.46
N GLY A 229 -20.03 14.44 27.81
CA GLY A 229 -21.38 14.87 28.20
C GLY A 229 -21.69 16.38 28.41
N GLY A 230 -22.54 16.94 27.56
CA GLY A 230 -23.27 18.19 27.82
C GLY A 230 -24.52 18.28 26.95
N ALA A 231 -25.71 18.26 27.54
CA ALA A 231 -26.97 18.11 26.81
C ALA A 231 -27.84 19.38 26.81
N SER A 232 -28.41 19.66 25.63
CA SER A 232 -29.74 20.24 25.36
C SER A 232 -30.12 21.64 25.89
N ALA A 233 -30.45 22.53 24.95
CA ALA A 233 -31.62 23.43 25.05
C ALA A 233 -32.10 23.90 23.66
N ALA A 234 -33.39 23.66 23.35
CA ALA A 234 -34.19 24.37 22.34
C ALA A 234 -35.13 25.37 23.08
N PRO A 235 -35.88 26.33 22.47
CA PRO A 235 -36.56 26.37 21.16
C PRO A 235 -36.06 27.55 20.27
N SER A 236 -36.73 28.13 19.25
CA SER A 236 -38.12 28.07 18.73
C SER A 236 -38.19 28.36 17.21
N ALA A 237 -39.40 28.61 16.66
CA ALA A 237 -39.67 28.58 15.21
C ALA A 237 -40.30 29.85 14.57
N ALA A 238 -40.10 29.95 13.24
CA ALA A 238 -40.91 30.64 12.21
C ALA A 238 -40.83 32.19 12.10
N PRO A 239 -41.20 32.82 10.94
CA PRO A 239 -41.85 32.26 9.74
C PRO A 239 -41.20 32.56 8.37
N SER A 240 -41.90 32.17 7.30
CA SER A 240 -41.49 32.04 5.89
C SER A 240 -41.61 33.33 5.03
N ALA A 241 -40.84 33.39 3.92
CA ALA A 241 -41.10 34.27 2.78
C ALA A 241 -40.58 33.67 1.44
N ALA A 242 -41.29 33.95 0.35
CA ALA A 242 -40.97 33.58 -1.05
C ALA A 242 -41.68 34.57 -2.00
N PRO A 243 -41.49 34.53 -3.33
CA PRO A 243 -40.25 34.36 -4.12
C PRO A 243 -40.02 35.57 -5.08
N SER A 244 -38.90 35.64 -5.80
CA SER A 244 -38.81 36.43 -7.05
C SER A 244 -37.70 35.94 -8.01
N ALA A 245 -37.76 36.36 -9.27
CA ALA A 245 -37.20 35.63 -10.42
C ALA A 245 -35.87 36.17 -11.02
N ALA A 246 -35.30 35.36 -11.92
CA ALA A 246 -34.07 35.57 -12.73
C ALA A 246 -34.27 36.65 -13.86
N PRO A 247 -33.32 36.95 -14.80
CA PRO A 247 -32.23 36.15 -15.42
C PRO A 247 -30.82 36.79 -15.23
N GLY A 248 -29.67 36.35 -15.76
CA GLY A 248 -29.19 35.29 -16.69
C GLY A 248 -27.77 35.74 -17.15
N ALA A 249 -26.96 35.09 -17.99
CA ALA A 249 -26.86 33.72 -18.48
C ALA A 249 -25.40 33.54 -18.98
N GLY A 250 -24.82 32.34 -18.86
CA GLY A 250 -23.43 32.06 -19.29
C GLY A 250 -23.24 30.57 -19.55
N ALA A 251 -23.69 30.11 -20.72
CA ALA A 251 -23.83 28.69 -21.02
C ALA A 251 -22.63 28.11 -21.80
N GLY A 252 -22.24 26.90 -21.40
CA GLY A 252 -21.50 25.93 -22.23
C GLY A 252 -22.12 24.56 -21.99
N ALA A 253 -22.74 23.96 -23.01
CA ALA A 253 -23.69 22.85 -22.83
C ALA A 253 -23.14 21.48 -23.28
N GLY A 254 -23.55 20.42 -22.57
CA GLY A 254 -23.42 19.02 -22.94
C GLY A 254 -24.48 18.20 -22.20
N ALA A 255 -25.35 17.48 -22.92
CA ALA A 255 -26.66 17.03 -22.41
C ALA A 255 -26.68 15.66 -21.70
N GLY A 256 -27.66 15.48 -20.79
CA GLY A 256 -28.01 14.17 -20.21
C GLY A 256 -29.04 14.27 -19.06
N GLY A 257 -30.33 14.04 -19.36
CA GLY A 257 -31.50 14.41 -18.53
C GLY A 257 -31.55 13.91 -17.07
N SER A 258 -32.28 14.63 -16.23
CA SER A 258 -32.46 14.32 -14.80
C SER A 258 -33.24 13.02 -14.56
N GLY A 259 -32.52 11.92 -14.34
CA GLY A 259 -33.10 10.69 -13.83
C GLY A 259 -33.36 10.79 -12.33
N THR A 260 -34.56 10.40 -11.91
CA THR A 260 -34.86 10.13 -10.49
C THR A 260 -34.54 8.69 -10.15
N CYS A 261 -33.99 8.44 -8.98
CA CYS A 261 -33.60 7.12 -8.51
C CYS A 261 -33.97 6.92 -7.04
N SER A 262 -34.12 5.67 -6.60
CA SER A 262 -34.67 5.36 -5.26
C SER A 262 -33.63 4.80 -4.28
N GLU A 263 -32.49 4.32 -4.76
CA GLU A 263 -31.47 3.62 -3.98
C GLU A 263 -30.10 4.30 -4.17
N ASN A 264 -29.58 4.91 -3.12
CA ASN A 264 -28.26 5.56 -3.16
C ASN A 264 -27.18 4.51 -3.47
N GLY A 265 -26.24 4.85 -4.37
CA GLY A 265 -25.20 3.96 -4.88
C GLY A 265 -25.63 3.07 -6.05
N ALA A 266 -26.92 3.00 -6.40
CA ALA A 266 -27.37 2.20 -7.54
C ALA A 266 -26.87 2.77 -8.88
N ILE A 267 -26.46 1.88 -9.79
CA ILE A 267 -26.14 2.22 -11.18
C ILE A 267 -27.42 2.24 -12.01
N VAL A 268 -27.73 3.37 -12.60
CA VAL A 268 -28.84 3.55 -13.55
C VAL A 268 -28.27 3.56 -14.97
N CYS A 269 -28.89 2.86 -15.92
CA CYS A 269 -28.48 2.88 -17.33
C CYS A 269 -29.36 3.81 -18.16
N ASN A 270 -28.74 4.63 -19.02
CA ASN A 270 -29.43 5.43 -20.04
C ASN A 270 -28.98 4.97 -21.43
N GLY A 271 -29.64 3.93 -21.94
CA GLY A 271 -29.15 3.18 -23.09
C GLY A 271 -27.87 2.38 -22.76
N THR A 272 -27.16 1.92 -23.79
CA THR A 272 -25.93 1.13 -23.62
C THR A 272 -24.70 1.97 -23.34
N ASP A 273 -24.73 3.26 -23.69
CA ASP A 273 -23.53 4.09 -23.83
C ASP A 273 -23.38 5.11 -22.69
N GLN A 274 -24.38 5.24 -21.82
CA GLN A 274 -24.33 6.02 -20.58
C GLN A 274 -24.79 5.20 -19.38
N PHE A 275 -24.11 5.43 -18.25
CA PHE A 275 -24.53 4.98 -16.93
C PHE A 275 -24.56 6.19 -15.98
N GLY A 276 -25.23 6.08 -14.85
CA GLY A 276 -25.18 7.11 -13.83
C GLY A 276 -25.28 6.54 -12.43
N ILE A 277 -24.67 7.23 -11.48
CA ILE A 277 -24.69 6.85 -10.07
C ILE A 277 -25.82 7.61 -9.38
N CYS A 278 -26.67 6.90 -8.66
CA CYS A 278 -27.70 7.50 -7.82
C CYS A 278 -27.10 8.06 -6.53
N ASP A 279 -27.31 9.35 -6.25
CA ASP A 279 -27.10 9.94 -4.93
C ASP A 279 -28.28 10.85 -4.55
N ASN A 280 -28.87 10.56 -3.39
CA ASN A 280 -29.95 11.31 -2.76
C ASN A 280 -31.10 11.69 -3.71
N GLY A 281 -31.54 10.69 -4.50
CA GLY A 281 -32.64 10.82 -5.46
C GLY A 281 -32.26 11.39 -6.82
N LYS A 282 -30.99 11.76 -7.04
CA LYS A 282 -30.48 12.35 -8.28
C LYS A 282 -29.48 11.43 -8.95
N VAL A 283 -29.57 11.26 -10.26
CA VAL A 283 -28.59 10.50 -11.03
C VAL A 283 -27.54 11.43 -11.63
N THR A 284 -26.26 11.15 -11.36
CA THR A 284 -25.12 11.80 -12.03
C THR A 284 -24.66 10.93 -13.20
N TRP A 285 -24.89 11.39 -14.44
CA TRP A 285 -24.60 10.63 -15.66
C TRP A 285 -23.15 10.74 -16.13
N GLN A 286 -22.65 9.63 -16.66
CA GLN A 286 -21.31 9.45 -17.21
C GLN A 286 -21.38 8.55 -18.45
N ALA A 287 -20.39 8.67 -19.35
CA ALA A 287 -20.26 7.76 -20.49
C ALA A 287 -19.67 6.42 -20.03
N VAL A 288 -20.11 5.31 -20.63
CA VAL A 288 -19.48 3.99 -20.37
C VAL A 288 -18.09 3.94 -21.01
N ALA A 289 -17.16 3.22 -20.36
CA ALA A 289 -15.81 3.05 -20.89
C ALA A 289 -15.80 2.25 -22.21
N ALA A 290 -14.81 2.52 -23.08
CA ALA A 290 -14.66 1.81 -24.35
C ALA A 290 -14.58 0.28 -24.14
N GLY A 291 -15.32 -0.48 -24.96
CA GLY A 291 -15.44 -1.93 -24.81
C GLY A 291 -16.47 -2.40 -23.77
N THR A 292 -17.15 -1.49 -23.06
CA THR A 292 -18.25 -1.82 -22.13
C THR A 292 -19.61 -1.30 -22.63
N ALA A 293 -20.67 -1.69 -21.93
CA ALA A 293 -22.03 -1.21 -22.12
C ALA A 293 -22.79 -1.25 -20.78
N CYS A 294 -23.65 -0.27 -20.50
CA CYS A 294 -24.56 -0.34 -19.37
C CYS A 294 -25.75 -1.23 -19.74
N SER A 295 -26.05 -2.23 -18.91
CA SER A 295 -27.21 -3.10 -19.05
C SER A 295 -27.68 -3.61 -17.69
N ASN A 296 -28.99 -3.66 -17.47
CA ASN A 296 -29.62 -4.17 -16.25
C ASN A 296 -29.02 -3.59 -14.94
N GLY A 297 -28.74 -2.28 -14.90
CA GLY A 297 -28.17 -1.63 -13.73
C GLY A 297 -26.72 -2.02 -13.43
N SER A 298 -25.95 -2.43 -14.44
CA SER A 298 -24.54 -2.80 -14.30
C SER A 298 -23.74 -2.44 -15.55
N ILE A 299 -22.45 -2.15 -15.39
CA ILE A 299 -21.54 -1.94 -16.52
C ILE A 299 -20.91 -3.29 -16.87
N GLN A 300 -21.19 -3.78 -18.08
CA GLN A 300 -20.78 -5.10 -18.55
C GLN A 300 -19.87 -4.97 -19.78
N ARG A 301 -19.03 -5.97 -20.07
CA ARG A 301 -18.27 -5.98 -21.34
C ARG A 301 -19.25 -6.08 -22.51
N ARG A 302 -19.07 -5.24 -23.53
CA ARG A 302 -19.96 -5.23 -24.71
C ARG A 302 -19.77 -6.56 -25.45
N GLY A 303 -20.83 -7.37 -25.52
CA GLY A 303 -20.80 -8.67 -26.17
C GLY A 303 -20.39 -8.53 -27.65
N TYR A 304 -19.29 -9.17 -28.03
CA TYR A 304 -18.84 -9.23 -29.42
C TYR A 304 -19.72 -10.21 -30.22
N ASN A 305 -20.94 -9.77 -30.57
CA ASN A 305 -21.70 -10.41 -31.63
C ASN A 305 -20.90 -10.27 -32.93
N GLY A 306 -20.39 -11.39 -33.42
CA GLY A 306 -19.20 -11.42 -34.26
C GLY A 306 -19.35 -10.64 -35.57
N ARG A 307 -18.45 -9.66 -35.77
CA ARG A 307 -18.02 -9.34 -37.13
C ARG A 307 -17.22 -10.53 -37.63
N ILE A 308 -17.85 -11.38 -38.42
CA ILE A 308 -17.20 -12.49 -39.12
C ILE A 308 -15.99 -11.91 -39.87
N ALA A 309 -14.79 -12.28 -39.45
CA ALA A 309 -13.58 -11.97 -40.20
C ALA A 309 -13.69 -12.68 -41.55
N ARG A 310 -13.97 -11.91 -42.62
CA ARG A 310 -13.97 -12.46 -43.98
C ARG A 310 -12.57 -13.03 -44.24
N PRO A 311 -12.42 -14.34 -44.52
CA PRO A 311 -11.13 -14.87 -44.90
C PRO A 311 -10.68 -14.17 -46.18
N ARG A 312 -9.42 -13.72 -46.22
CA ARG A 312 -8.81 -13.25 -47.47
C ARG A 312 -8.84 -14.41 -48.45
N ALA A 313 -9.51 -14.24 -49.57
CA ALA A 313 -9.44 -15.21 -50.66
C ALA A 313 -7.98 -15.34 -51.10
N ALA A 314 -7.47 -16.57 -51.11
CA ALA A 314 -6.22 -16.87 -51.79
C ALA A 314 -6.44 -16.65 -53.29
N ALA A 315 -5.72 -15.69 -53.88
CA ALA A 315 -5.67 -15.55 -55.32
C ALA A 315 -4.87 -16.72 -55.89
N ALA A 316 -5.54 -17.62 -56.60
CA ALA A 316 -4.87 -18.61 -57.44
C ALA A 316 -4.61 -17.98 -58.81
N PHE A 317 -3.34 -17.85 -59.18
CA PHE A 317 -2.79 -17.95 -60.54
C PHE A 317 -1.29 -18.26 -60.43
#